data_AF-A0A6C0IHP5-F1
#
_entry.id   AF-A0A6C0IHP5-F1
#
_cell.length_a   1.000
_cell.length_b   1.000
_cell.length_c   1.000
_cell.angle_alpha   90.00
_cell.angle_beta   90.00
_cell.angle_gamma   90.00
#
_symmetry.space_group_name_H-M   'P 1'
#
loop_
_entity.id
_entity.type
_entity.pdbx_description
1 polymer ?
#
loop_
_entity_poly.entity_id
_entity_poly.type
_entity_poly.pdbx_seq_one_letter_code
_entity_poly.pdbx_strand_id
1 'polypeptide(L)'
;MSLEENIKKWVSVDNQLKTLNDKTKELREIKNNTEQVILEYVETKKMNNATVNISDGKLRFVSTKQTAPLTLKYVEECLKNCIKSEEQVASIMEYIKETREVKYVPDIKRTYNNNL
;
A
#
# COMPACT_ATOMS: atom_id res chain seq x y z
N MET A 1 -6.47 -22.69 27.44
CA MET A 1 -6.90 -22.91 26.05
C MET A 1 -5.95 -23.92 25.43
N SER A 2 -6.45 -25.04 24.93
CA SER A 2 -5.63 -26.09 24.31
C SER A 2 -5.04 -25.62 22.97
N LEU A 3 -4.04 -26.35 22.45
CA LEU A 3 -3.51 -26.09 21.10
C LEU A 3 -4.63 -26.15 20.05
N GLU A 4 -5.51 -27.14 20.14
CA GLU A 4 -6.64 -27.31 19.23
C GLU A 4 -7.62 -26.14 19.28
N GLU A 5 -7.94 -25.63 20.48
CA GLU A 5 -8.79 -24.45 20.66
C GLU A 5 -8.15 -23.19 20.07
N ASN A 6 -6.84 -23.01 20.26
CA ASN A 6 -6.10 -21.90 19.67
C ASN A 6 -6.09 -21.96 18.13
N ILE A 7 -5.88 -23.15 17.56
CA ILE A 7 -5.92 -23.36 16.10
C ILE A 7 -7.32 -23.08 15.55
N LYS A 8 -8.38 -23.61 16.19
CA LYS A 8 -9.78 -23.36 15.79
C LYS A 8 -10.11 -21.86 15.84
N LYS A 9 -9.69 -21.17 16.90
CA LYS A 9 -9.86 -19.73 17.04
C LYS A 9 -9.10 -18.96 15.96
N TRP A 10 -7.85 -19.32 15.71
CA TRP A 10 -7.03 -18.70 14.66
C TRP A 10 -7.70 -18.83 13.28
N VAL A 11 -8.17 -20.02 12.91
CA VAL A 11 -8.88 -20.27 11.64
C VAL A 11 -10.18 -19.48 11.55
N SER A 12 -10.95 -19.40 12.65
CA SER A 12 -12.19 -18.62 12.70
C SER A 12 -11.94 -17.12 12.45
N VAL A 13 -10.92 -16.56 13.10
CA VAL A 13 -10.53 -15.16 12.91
C VAL A 13 -10.01 -14.91 11.50
N ASP A 14 -9.15 -15.79 10.98
CA ASP A 14 -8.61 -15.69 9.62
C ASP A 14 -9.73 -15.70 8.55
N ASN A 15 -10.75 -16.56 8.72
CA ASN A 15 -11.92 -16.56 7.85
C ASN A 15 -12.68 -15.23 7.89
N GLN A 16 -12.91 -14.66 9.09
CA GLN A 16 -13.60 -13.37 9.23
C GLN A 16 -12.81 -12.23 8.59
N LEU A 17 -11.49 -12.22 8.79
CA LEU A 17 -10.60 -11.24 8.16
C LEU A 17 -10.64 -11.35 6.64
N LYS A 18 -10.66 -12.57 6.08
CA LYS A 18 -10.81 -12.76 4.63
C LYS A 18 -12.09 -12.11 4.11
N THR A 19 -13.25 -12.42 4.70
CA THR A 19 -14.54 -11.84 4.29
C THR A 19 -14.54 -10.31 4.40
N LEU A 20 -14.02 -9.77 5.50
CA LEU A 20 -13.93 -8.31 5.68
C LEU A 20 -12.97 -7.66 4.70
N ASN A 21 -11.84 -8.30 4.39
CA ASN A 21 -10.86 -7.80 3.42
C ASN A 21 -11.43 -7.79 2.00
N ASP A 22 -12.18 -8.83 1.61
CA ASP A 22 -12.85 -8.90 0.32
C ASP A 22 -13.86 -7.74 0.18
N LYS A 23 -14.70 -7.52 1.22
CA LYS A 23 -15.63 -6.38 1.22
C LYS A 23 -14.92 -5.03 1.23
N THR A 24 -13.83 -4.93 1.99
CA THR A 24 -13.01 -3.71 2.04
C THR A 24 -12.39 -3.40 0.67
N LYS A 25 -11.96 -4.41 -0.08
CA LYS A 25 -11.44 -4.25 -1.43
C LYS A 25 -12.50 -3.68 -2.37
N GLU A 26 -13.70 -4.25 -2.37
CA GLU A 26 -14.84 -3.77 -3.15
C GLU A 26 -15.19 -2.30 -2.81
N LEU A 27 -15.30 -1.97 -1.53
CA LEU A 27 -15.61 -0.61 -1.09
C LEU A 27 -14.53 0.40 -1.46
N ARG A 28 -13.25 0.02 -1.40
CA ARG A 28 -12.13 0.86 -1.83
C ARG A 28 -12.19 1.14 -3.32
N GLU A 29 -12.53 0.16 -4.14
CA GLU A 29 -12.69 0.34 -5.58
C GLU A 29 -13.83 1.30 -5.91
N ILE A 30 -15.00 1.10 -5.30
CA ILE A 30 -16.16 2.00 -5.46
C ILE A 30 -15.81 3.43 -5.03
N LYS A 31 -15.14 3.58 -3.88
CA LYS A 31 -14.69 4.88 -3.39
C LYS A 31 -13.75 5.56 -4.38
N ASN A 32 -12.71 4.86 -4.84
CA ASN A 32 -11.70 5.43 -5.72
C ASN A 32 -12.30 5.83 -7.08
N ASN A 33 -13.19 5.01 -7.64
CA ASN A 33 -13.88 5.32 -8.90
C ASN A 33 -14.77 6.57 -8.74
N THR A 34 -15.50 6.67 -7.64
CA THR A 34 -16.35 7.83 -7.35
C THR A 34 -15.49 9.09 -7.09
N GLU A 35 -14.39 8.95 -6.37
CA GLU A 35 -13.43 10.02 -6.09
C GLU A 35 -12.83 10.58 -7.39
N GLN A 36 -12.46 9.72 -8.33
CA GLN A 36 -11.95 10.14 -9.64
C GLN A 36 -12.99 11.00 -10.40
N VAL A 37 -14.25 10.55 -10.48
CA VAL A 37 -15.33 11.31 -11.14
C VAL A 37 -15.52 12.68 -10.49
N ILE A 38 -15.46 12.76 -9.15
CA ILE A 38 -15.59 14.02 -8.42
C ILE A 38 -14.41 14.94 -8.73
N LEU A 39 -13.17 14.42 -8.70
CA LEU A 39 -11.98 15.22 -8.96
C LEU A 39 -11.92 15.73 -10.40
N GLU A 40 -12.32 14.91 -11.38
CA GLU A 40 -12.46 15.32 -12.79
C GLU A 40 -13.49 16.45 -12.94
N TYR A 41 -14.63 16.35 -12.27
CA TYR A 41 -15.64 17.43 -12.27
C TYR A 41 -15.11 18.72 -11.63
N VAL A 42 -14.43 18.62 -10.48
CA VAL A 42 -13.84 19.77 -9.79
C VAL A 42 -12.78 20.45 -10.65
N GLU A 43 -11.95 19.68 -11.32
CA GLU A 43 -10.90 20.19 -12.21
C GLU A 43 -11.50 20.89 -13.44
N THR A 44 -12.44 20.23 -14.14
CA THR A 44 -13.10 20.81 -15.33
C THR A 44 -13.86 22.09 -15.02
N LYS A 45 -14.41 22.22 -13.81
CA LYS A 45 -15.09 23.44 -13.33
C LYS A 45 -14.16 24.44 -12.64
N LYS A 46 -12.85 24.18 -12.58
CA LYS A 46 -11.83 25.01 -11.90
C LYS A 46 -12.19 25.31 -10.44
N MET A 47 -12.80 24.35 -9.75
CA MET A 47 -13.24 24.46 -8.36
C MET A 47 -12.15 24.02 -7.38
N ASN A 48 -10.88 24.09 -7.79
CA ASN A 48 -9.73 23.79 -6.94
C ASN A 48 -9.77 24.70 -5.69
N ASN A 49 -9.68 24.11 -4.51
CA ASN A 49 -9.84 24.74 -3.17
C ASN A 49 -11.29 25.00 -2.71
N ALA A 50 -12.31 24.58 -3.46
CA ALA A 50 -13.69 24.63 -2.99
C ALA A 50 -13.90 23.71 -1.77
N THR A 51 -14.84 24.13 -0.90
CA THR A 51 -15.24 23.37 0.29
C THR A 51 -16.71 23.03 0.19
N VAL A 52 -17.06 21.78 0.49
CA VAL A 52 -18.45 21.28 0.55
C VAL A 52 -18.75 20.88 1.98
N ASN A 53 -19.81 21.43 2.57
CA ASN A 53 -20.27 21.02 3.89
C ASN A 53 -21.15 19.77 3.76
N ILE A 54 -20.94 18.80 4.64
CA ILE A 54 -21.70 17.56 4.77
C ILE A 54 -22.20 17.44 6.22
N SER A 55 -23.12 16.51 6.48
CA SER A 55 -23.77 16.37 7.80
C SER A 55 -22.80 16.18 8.96
N ASP A 56 -21.67 15.52 8.71
CA ASP A 56 -20.64 15.17 9.69
C ASP A 56 -19.33 15.95 9.51
N GLY A 57 -19.29 16.99 8.66
CA GLY A 57 -18.10 17.80 8.49
C GLY A 57 -18.02 18.56 7.16
N LYS A 58 -16.81 18.60 6.57
CA LYS A 58 -16.57 19.29 5.30
C LYS A 58 -15.53 18.55 4.46
N LEU A 59 -15.70 18.62 3.15
CA LEU A 59 -14.76 18.15 2.15
C LEU A 59 -14.06 19.36 1.53
N ARG A 60 -12.74 19.29 1.35
CA ARG A 60 -11.96 20.33 0.66
C ARG A 60 -11.16 19.70 -0.46
N PHE A 61 -11.34 20.20 -1.68
CA PHE A 61 -10.59 19.71 -2.84
C PHE A 61 -9.25 20.42 -2.91
N VAL A 62 -8.16 19.69 -2.63
CA VAL A 62 -6.80 20.24 -2.60
C VAL A 62 -5.85 19.34 -3.35
N SER A 63 -4.82 19.93 -3.96
CA SER A 63 -3.66 19.20 -4.44
C SER A 63 -2.64 19.11 -3.32
N THR A 64 -2.28 17.90 -2.91
CA THR A 64 -1.24 17.66 -1.92
C THR A 64 0.03 17.18 -2.59
N LYS A 65 1.19 17.73 -2.19
CA LYS A 65 2.48 17.17 -2.58
C LYS A 65 2.65 15.79 -1.91
N GLN A 66 2.81 14.75 -2.72
CA GLN A 66 3.17 13.41 -2.25
C GLN A 66 4.61 13.11 -2.66
N THR A 67 5.44 12.76 -1.68
CA THR A 67 6.82 12.33 -1.95
C THR A 67 6.84 10.81 -2.07
N ALA A 68 7.36 10.31 -3.19
CA ALA A 68 7.49 8.87 -3.42
C ALA A 68 8.43 8.22 -2.38
N PRO A 69 8.21 6.94 -2.01
CA PRO A 69 9.11 6.22 -1.13
C PRO A 69 10.50 6.04 -1.75
N LEU A 70 11.53 5.96 -0.90
CA LEU A 70 12.90 5.72 -1.34
C LEU A 70 13.10 4.24 -1.71
N THR A 71 12.71 3.88 -2.93
CA THR A 71 12.88 2.53 -3.47
C THR A 71 14.34 2.25 -3.83
N LEU A 72 14.77 0.98 -3.80
CA LEU A 72 16.11 0.61 -4.26
C LEU A 72 16.37 1.06 -5.71
N LYS A 73 15.35 0.99 -6.57
CA LYS A 73 15.41 1.50 -7.95
C LYS A 73 15.69 2.99 -8.00
N TYR A 74 14.97 3.79 -7.20
CA TYR A 74 15.19 5.23 -7.14
C TYR A 74 16.57 5.59 -6.59
N VAL A 75 17.06 4.86 -5.58
CA VAL A 75 18.43 5.01 -5.08
C VAL A 75 19.46 4.70 -6.17
N GLU A 76 19.30 3.60 -6.89
CA GLU A 76 20.17 3.23 -8.00
C GLU A 76 20.20 4.29 -9.10
N GLU A 77 19.03 4.80 -9.51
CA GLU A 77 18.92 5.89 -10.49
C GLU A 77 19.64 7.15 -10.00
N CYS A 78 19.48 7.53 -8.73
CA CYS A 78 20.20 8.66 -8.13
C CYS A 78 21.72 8.44 -8.17
N LEU A 79 22.19 7.23 -7.84
CA LEU A 79 23.61 6.91 -7.88
C LEU A 79 24.17 6.95 -9.31
N LYS A 80 23.45 6.41 -10.30
CA LYS A 80 23.82 6.48 -11.73
C LYS A 80 23.93 7.91 -12.24
N ASN A 81 23.09 8.82 -11.74
CA ASN A 81 23.15 10.23 -12.11
C ASN A 81 24.35 10.97 -11.50
N CYS A 82 24.87 10.49 -10.37
CA CYS A 82 25.95 11.15 -9.62
C CYS A 82 27.32 10.49 -9.80
N ILE A 83 27.38 9.22 -10.22
CA ILE A 83 28.57 8.39 -10.33
C ILE A 83 28.66 7.82 -11.74
N LYS A 84 29.75 8.11 -12.46
CA LYS A 84 29.93 7.65 -13.86
C LYS A 84 30.26 6.16 -14.00
N SER A 85 30.87 5.57 -12.97
CA SER A 85 31.26 4.16 -12.99
C SER A 85 30.07 3.29 -12.59
N GLU A 86 29.55 2.53 -13.56
CA GLU A 86 28.47 1.57 -13.32
C GLU A 86 28.88 0.47 -12.33
N GLU A 87 30.15 0.05 -12.38
CA GLU A 87 30.71 -0.92 -11.44
C GLU A 87 30.65 -0.42 -9.99
N GLN A 88 31.02 0.84 -9.75
CA GLN A 88 30.92 1.44 -8.41
C GLN A 88 29.47 1.53 -7.92
N VAL A 89 28.54 1.90 -8.81
CA VAL A 89 27.11 1.92 -8.46
C VAL A 89 26.63 0.51 -8.08
N ALA A 90 27.01 -0.51 -8.85
CA ALA A 90 26.65 -1.89 -8.56
C ALA A 90 27.20 -2.34 -7.20
N SER A 91 28.47 -2.04 -6.89
CA SER A 91 29.07 -2.36 -5.58
C SER A 91 28.37 -1.66 -4.42
N ILE A 92 28.00 -0.38 -4.56
CA ILE A 92 27.25 0.36 -3.53
C ILE A 92 25.86 -0.24 -3.34
N MET A 93 25.16 -0.54 -4.44
CA MET A 93 23.83 -1.14 -4.37
C MET A 93 23.85 -2.51 -3.70
N GLU A 94 24.89 -3.31 -3.94
CA GLU A 94 25.05 -4.59 -3.27
C GLU A 94 25.29 -4.42 -1.77
N TYR A 95 26.20 -3.53 -1.39
CA TYR A 95 26.42 -3.20 0.02
C TYR A 95 25.14 -2.75 0.75
N ILE A 96 24.30 -1.92 0.10
CA ILE A 96 23.01 -1.49 0.65
C ILE A 96 22.07 -2.69 0.89
N LYS A 97 22.06 -3.69 -0.02
CA LYS A 97 21.21 -4.88 0.15
C LYS A 97 21.73 -5.77 1.27
N GLU A 98 23.03 -5.99 1.35
CA GLU A 98 23.66 -6.86 2.35
C GLU A 98 23.56 -6.30 3.77
N THR A 99 23.63 -4.97 3.91
CA THR A 99 23.56 -4.30 5.22
C THR A 99 22.14 -4.07 5.72
N ARG A 100 21.12 -4.23 4.87
CA ARG A 100 19.72 -4.11 5.30
C ARG A 100 19.38 -5.23 6.28
N GLU A 101 18.83 -4.86 7.43
CA GLU A 101 18.43 -5.82 8.47
C GLU A 101 17.41 -6.83 7.91
N VAL A 102 17.75 -8.11 8.02
CA VAL A 102 16.86 -9.23 7.70
C VAL A 102 16.46 -9.91 9.00
N LYS A 103 15.16 -9.88 9.31
CA LYS A 103 14.59 -10.56 10.47
C LYS A 103 13.74 -11.74 10.04
N TYR A 104 14.06 -12.92 10.57
CA TYR A 104 13.22 -14.11 10.45
C TYR A 104 12.20 -14.10 11.59
N VAL A 105 10.91 -14.06 11.23
CA VAL A 105 9.81 -14.14 12.19
C VAL A 105 9.02 -15.43 11.93
N PRO A 106 8.74 -16.25 12.98
CA PRO A 106 7.82 -17.38 12.85
C PRO A 106 6.44 -16.90 12.44
N ASP A 107 5.77 -17.66 11.56
CA ASP A 107 4.47 -17.29 10.99
C ASP A 107 3.61 -18.53 10.73
N ILE A 108 2.28 -18.36 10.74
CA ILE A 108 1.30 -19.40 10.40
C ILE A 108 0.77 -19.11 8.99
N LYS A 109 1.16 -19.95 8.02
CA LYS A 109 0.69 -19.82 6.63
C LYS A 109 -0.48 -20.76 6.37
N ARG A 110 -1.56 -20.22 5.82
CA ARG A 110 -2.72 -20.99 5.35
C ARG A 110 -2.70 -21.14 3.83
N THR A 111 -2.86 -22.36 3.36
CA THR A 111 -3.06 -22.69 1.95
C THR A 111 -4.47 -23.21 1.77
N TYR A 112 -5.16 -22.76 0.72
CA TYR A 112 -6.49 -23.26 0.35
C TYR A 112 -6.35 -24.33 -0.71
N ASN A 113 -7.08 -25.45 -0.58
CA ASN A 113 -7.15 -26.44 -1.64
C ASN A 113 -8.01 -25.88 -2.78
N ASN A 114 -7.41 -25.66 -3.96
CA ASN A 114 -8.16 -25.43 -5.18
C ASN A 114 -8.74 -26.77 -5.66
N ASN A 115 -9.86 -27.18 -5.08
CA ASN A 115 -10.68 -28.19 -5.74
C ASN A 115 -11.60 -27.43 -6.71
N LEU A 116 -11.27 -27.52 -8.00
CA LEU A 116 -12.16 -27.14 -9.11
C LEU A 116 -13.49 -27.91 -9.03
#